data_AF-A0AAN7H5Y8-F1
#
_entry.id   AF-A0AAN7H5Y8-F1
#
_cell.length_a   1.000
_cell.length_b   1.000
_cell.length_c   1.000
_cell.angle_alpha   90.00
_cell.angle_beta   90.00
_cell.angle_gamma   90.00
#
_symmetry.space_group_name_H-M   'P 1'
#
loop_
_entity.id
_entity.type
_entity.pdbx_description
1 polymer ?
#
loop_
_entity_poly.entity_id
_entity_poly.type
_entity_poly.pdbx_seq_one_letter_code
_entity_poly.pdbx_strand_id
1 'polypeptide(L)'
;APNGASMRPNSPYQQSLVSWRFRGDDVVVYSVAAGTKLPHDLLLVHERWDHYSLQPAVAMTFDGKHLNAKLSQFFKAKAKLFAREAWLEAYPTASE
;
A
#
# COMPACT_ATOMS: atom_id res chain seq x y z
N ALA A 1 12.83 7.37 -9.86
CA ALA A 1 12.03 6.15 -9.63
C ALA A 1 11.70 6.11 -8.14
N PRO A 2 10.49 5.76 -7.69
CA PRO A 2 10.17 5.98 -6.30
C PRO A 2 10.98 5.00 -5.45
N ASN A 3 11.45 5.48 -4.29
CA ASN A 3 12.24 4.71 -3.34
C ASN A 3 11.42 3.62 -2.62
N GLY A 4 10.18 3.36 -3.03
CA GLY A 4 9.27 2.41 -2.38
C GLY A 4 7.87 2.34 -2.99
N ALA A 5 6.98 1.62 -2.31
CA ALA A 5 5.58 1.47 -2.66
C ALA A 5 4.71 2.52 -1.97
N SER A 6 3.88 3.23 -2.75
CA SER A 6 2.91 4.18 -2.20
C SER A 6 1.83 3.48 -1.39
N MET A 7 1.62 3.96 -0.17
CA MET A 7 0.58 3.53 0.75
C MET A 7 -0.20 4.75 1.25
N ARG A 8 -1.45 4.54 1.61
CA ARG A 8 -2.32 5.55 2.22
C ARG A 8 -3.19 4.88 3.28
N PRO A 9 -3.52 5.59 4.37
CA PRO A 9 -4.59 5.14 5.25
C PRO A 9 -5.93 5.25 4.55
N ASN A 10 -6.99 4.80 5.22
CA ASN A 10 -8.37 4.96 4.75
C ASN A 10 -8.87 6.41 4.91
N SER A 11 -8.20 7.32 4.20
CA SER A 11 -8.51 8.76 4.16
C SER A 11 -9.62 9.07 3.14
N PRO A 12 -10.24 10.26 3.19
CA PRO A 12 -11.16 10.70 2.14
C PRO A 12 -10.52 10.70 0.74
N TYR A 13 -9.22 10.98 0.65
CA TYR A 13 -8.51 10.95 -0.62
C TYR A 13 -8.33 9.52 -1.13
N GLN A 14 -7.93 8.58 -0.28
CA GLN A 14 -7.86 7.16 -0.63
C GLN A 14 -9.21 6.59 -1.05
N GLN A 15 -10.28 6.95 -0.35
CA GLN A 15 -11.65 6.62 -0.74
C GLN A 15 -11.98 7.13 -2.15
N SER A 16 -11.61 8.37 -2.48
CA SER A 16 -11.80 8.92 -3.83
C SER A 16 -10.94 8.21 -4.89
N LEU A 17 -9.74 7.73 -4.52
CA LEU A 17 -8.87 6.97 -5.41
C LEU A 17 -9.51 5.64 -5.82
N VAL A 18 -9.98 4.87 -4.84
CA VAL A 18 -10.58 3.55 -5.07
C VAL A 18 -11.95 3.66 -5.73
N SER A 19 -12.78 4.62 -5.33
CA SER A 19 -14.16 4.73 -5.82
C SER A 19 -14.27 5.22 -7.26
N TRP A 20 -13.52 6.25 -7.67
CA TRP A 20 -13.73 6.85 -9.00
C TRP A 20 -12.51 7.43 -9.70
N ARG A 21 -11.41 7.78 -9.01
CA ARG A 21 -10.25 8.39 -9.69
C ARG A 21 -9.41 7.36 -10.45
N PHE A 22 -9.22 6.16 -9.90
CA PHE A 22 -8.53 5.09 -10.63
C PHE A 22 -9.47 4.49 -11.68
N ARG A 23 -9.03 4.54 -12.94
CA ARG A 23 -9.77 4.02 -14.09
C ARG A 23 -9.45 2.55 -14.31
N GLY A 24 -10.36 1.85 -14.98
CA GLY A 24 -10.24 0.42 -15.28
C GLY A 24 -10.84 -0.46 -14.18
N ASP A 25 -11.15 -1.69 -14.56
CA ASP A 25 -11.89 -2.64 -13.71
C ASP A 25 -10.94 -3.56 -12.92
N ASP A 26 -9.67 -3.63 -13.32
CA ASP A 26 -8.63 -4.46 -12.70
C ASP A 26 -7.97 -3.82 -11.47
N VAL A 27 -8.66 -2.91 -10.78
CA VAL A 27 -8.13 -2.25 -9.58
C VAL A 27 -8.29 -3.16 -8.38
N VAL A 28 -7.15 -3.51 -7.78
CA VAL A 28 -7.09 -4.27 -6.52
C VAL A 28 -6.49 -3.43 -5.40
N VAL A 29 -6.92 -3.69 -4.18
CA VAL A 29 -6.43 -3.00 -2.98
C VAL A 29 -5.80 -4.02 -2.03
N TYR A 30 -4.52 -3.83 -1.73
CA TYR A 30 -3.84 -4.54 -0.64
C TYR A 30 -3.98 -3.71 0.64
N SER A 31 -4.79 -4.20 1.58
CA SER A 31 -5.02 -3.57 2.89
C SER A 31 -4.11 -4.21 3.93
N VAL A 32 -3.28 -3.39 4.58
CA VAL A 32 -2.39 -3.81 5.68
C VAL A 32 -2.98 -3.30 6.99
N ALA A 33 -3.19 -4.18 7.96
CA ALA A 33 -3.77 -3.80 9.25
C ALA A 33 -2.78 -2.94 10.07
N ALA A 34 -3.30 -1.99 10.84
CA ALA A 34 -2.51 -1.22 11.80
C ALA A 34 -1.81 -2.17 12.80
N GLY A 35 -0.58 -1.84 13.18
CA GLY A 35 0.25 -2.69 14.05
C GLY A 35 0.90 -3.89 13.35
N THR A 36 0.72 -4.06 12.03
CA THR A 36 1.45 -5.09 11.27
C THR A 36 2.96 -4.87 11.38
N LYS A 37 3.67 -5.87 11.90
CA LYS A 37 5.13 -5.83 11.98
C LYS A 37 5.74 -5.88 10.58
N LEU A 38 6.54 -4.88 10.25
CA LEU A 38 7.32 -4.86 9.02
C LEU A 38 8.55 -5.78 9.15
N PRO A 39 8.99 -6.40 8.06
CA PRO A 39 10.32 -7.00 7.97
C PRO A 39 11.40 -5.98 8.33
N HIS A 40 12.50 -6.43 8.93
CA HIS A 40 13.60 -5.55 9.38
C HIS A 40 14.27 -4.76 8.24
N ASP A 41 14.14 -5.24 7.00
CA ASP A 41 14.70 -4.64 5.79
C ASP A 41 13.71 -3.71 5.07
N LEU A 42 12.53 -3.47 5.65
CA LEU A 42 11.54 -2.50 5.17
C LEU A 42 11.16 -1.51 6.27
N LEU A 43 10.91 -0.27 5.89
CA LEU A 43 10.37 0.76 6.78
C LEU A 43 9.25 1.54 6.08
N LEU A 44 8.29 2.02 6.87
CA LEU A 44 7.21 2.87 6.40
C LEU A 44 7.60 4.33 6.67
N VAL A 45 7.87 5.08 5.60
CA VAL A 45 8.11 6.53 5.67
C VAL A 45 6.78 7.25 5.62
N HIS A 46 6.53 8.16 6.56
CA HIS A 46 5.49 9.18 6.40
C HIS A 46 6.08 10.31 5.55
N GLU A 47 5.57 10.50 4.33
CA GLU A 47 6.09 11.52 3.42
C GLU A 47 5.36 12.84 3.63
N ARG A 48 4.08 12.91 3.23
CA ARG A 48 3.28 14.14 3.35
C ARG A 48 1.79 13.80 3.41
N TRP A 49 1.05 14.50 4.27
CA TRP A 49 -0.40 14.33 4.42
C TRP A 49 -0.77 12.86 4.72
N ASP A 50 -1.57 12.24 3.86
CA ASP A 50 -1.98 10.84 3.95
C ASP A 50 -1.06 9.90 3.16
N HIS A 51 0.03 10.41 2.59
CA HIS A 51 0.92 9.62 1.76
C HIS A 51 2.07 9.05 2.58
N TYR A 52 2.13 7.72 2.56
CA TYR A 52 3.20 6.91 3.12
C TYR A 52 3.90 6.15 2.00
N SER A 53 5.13 5.74 2.26
CA SER A 53 5.94 4.98 1.32
C SER A 53 6.64 3.84 2.04
N LEU A 54 6.37 2.60 1.61
CA LEU A 54 7.07 1.42 2.11
C LEU A 54 8.38 1.27 1.33
N GLN A 55 9.49 1.56 2.00
CA GLN A 55 10.83 1.70 1.41
C GLN A 55 11.81 0.68 2.02
N PRO A 56 12.96 0.42 1.36
CA PRO A 56 14.07 -0.29 1.99
C PRO A 56 14.54 0.39 3.28
N ALA A 57 14.77 -0.41 4.32
CA ALA A 57 15.46 0.05 5.54
C ALA A 57 16.98 -0.15 5.50
N VAL A 58 17.46 -0.84 4.48
CA VAL A 58 18.88 -1.16 4.26
C VAL A 58 19.26 -0.84 2.81
N ALA A 59 20.55 -0.71 2.55
CA ALA A 59 21.04 -0.59 1.18
C ALA A 59 20.62 -1.84 0.37
N MET A 60 19.95 -1.62 -0.75
CA MET A 60 19.53 -2.67 -1.68
C MET A 60 20.04 -2.37 -3.08
N THR A 61 20.23 -3.41 -3.87
CA THR A 61 20.66 -3.26 -5.27
C THR A 61 19.58 -2.54 -6.09
N PHE A 62 20.01 -1.62 -6.96
CA PHE A 62 19.14 -0.84 -7.84
C PHE A 62 18.47 -1.65 -8.96
N ASP A 63 18.62 -2.98 -8.98
CA ASP A 63 18.05 -3.84 -10.02
C ASP A 63 16.51 -3.83 -10.06
N GLY A 64 15.85 -3.19 -9.08
CA GLY A 64 14.40 -3.05 -8.95
C GLY A 64 13.68 -4.36 -8.66
N LYS A 65 14.23 -5.50 -9.09
CA LYS A 65 13.71 -6.85 -8.88
C LYS A 65 13.76 -7.23 -7.42
N HIS A 66 14.81 -6.87 -6.69
CA HIS A 66 14.92 -7.22 -5.28
C HIS A 66 13.84 -6.54 -4.43
N LEU A 67 13.71 -5.21 -4.53
CA LEU A 67 12.69 -4.46 -3.78
C LEU A 67 11.27 -4.87 -4.20
N ASN A 68 11.00 -4.99 -5.50
CA ASN A 68 9.68 -5.40 -5.97
C ASN A 68 9.28 -6.81 -5.51
N ALA A 69 10.23 -7.76 -5.51
CA ALA A 69 9.98 -9.10 -5.00
C ALA A 69 9.67 -9.08 -3.49
N LYS A 70 10.40 -8.28 -2.72
CA LYS A 70 10.18 -8.12 -1.27
C LYS A 70 8.84 -7.50 -0.95
N LEU A 71 8.47 -6.41 -1.64
CA LEU A 71 7.16 -5.77 -1.50
C LEU A 71 6.04 -6.74 -1.88
N SER A 72 6.19 -7.46 -2.99
CA SER A 72 5.22 -8.48 -3.43
C SER A 72 5.06 -9.58 -2.39
N GLN A 73 6.16 -10.07 -1.80
CA GLN A 73 6.13 -11.08 -0.75
C GLN A 73 5.47 -10.54 0.52
N PHE A 74 5.79 -9.31 0.92
CA PHE A 74 5.18 -8.65 2.07
C PHE A 74 3.66 -8.54 1.91
N PHE A 75 3.16 -7.98 0.79
CA PHE A 75 1.73 -7.84 0.58
C PHE A 75 1.01 -9.18 0.49
N LYS A 76 1.59 -10.19 -0.18
CA LYS A 76 1.02 -11.55 -0.22
C LYS A 76 0.91 -12.19 1.16
N ALA A 77 1.87 -11.91 2.06
CA ALA A 77 1.93 -12.55 3.37
C ALA A 77 1.19 -11.78 4.48
N LYS A 78 1.08 -10.45 4.36
CA LYS A 78 0.66 -9.56 5.46
C LYS A 78 -0.52 -8.67 5.12
N ALA A 79 -0.91 -8.56 3.85
CA ALA A 79 -2.05 -7.76 3.44
C ALA A 79 -3.25 -8.64 3.08
N LYS A 80 -4.44 -8.09 3.24
CA LYS A 80 -5.67 -8.63 2.67
C LYS A 80 -5.87 -8.02 1.29
N LEU A 81 -6.03 -8.87 0.27
CA LEU A 81 -6.35 -8.45 -1.10
C LEU A 81 -7.86 -8.27 -1.25
N PHE A 82 -8.26 -7.15 -1.83
CA PHE A 82 -9.64 -6.84 -2.18
C PHE A 82 -9.75 -6.49 -3.66
N ALA A 83 -10.86 -6.90 -4.29
CA ALA A 83 -11.37 -6.19 -5.45
C ALA A 83 -11.94 -4.83 -5.02
N ARG A 84 -12.09 -3.90 -5.96
CA ARG A 84 -12.58 -2.53 -5.68
C ARG A 84 -13.88 -2.53 -4.88
N GLU A 85 -14.90 -3.23 -5.36
CA GLU A 85 -16.25 -3.22 -4.79
C GLU A 85 -16.23 -3.81 -3.37
N ALA A 86 -15.51 -4.92 -3.20
CA ALA A 86 -15.35 -5.57 -1.89
C ALA A 86 -14.61 -4.68 -0.88
N TRP A 87 -13.67 -3.84 -1.34
CA TRP A 87 -13.01 -2.87 -0.47
C TRP A 87 -13.97 -1.75 -0.05
N LEU A 88 -14.75 -1.21 -0.98
CA LEU A 88 -15.74 -0.16 -0.70
C LEU A 88 -16.86 -0.66 0.22
N GLU A 89 -17.26 -1.93 0.11
CA GLU A 89 -18.23 -2.55 1.03
C GLU A 89 -17.63 -2.74 2.44
N ALA A 90 -16.39 -3.23 2.52
CA ALA A 90 -15.71 -3.45 3.80
C ALA A 90 -15.35 -2.13 4.52
N TYR A 91 -15.10 -1.06 3.77
CA TYR A 91 -14.71 0.26 4.26
C TYR A 91 -15.58 1.34 3.60
N PRO A 92 -16.85 1.50 4.02
CA PRO A 92 -17.80 2.38 3.34
C PRO A 92 -17.51 3.88 3.53
N THR A 93 -16.75 4.24 4.55
CA THR A 93 -16.37 5.62 4.85
C THR A 93 -14.91 5.71 5.25
N ALA A 94 -14.34 6.91 5.11
CA ALA A 94 -12.99 7.21 5.62
C ALA A 94 -12.97 7.06 7.15
N SER A 95 -11.86 6.54 7.68
CA SER A 95 -11.68 6.25 9.10
C SER A 95 -10.45 6.92 9.73
N GLU A 96 -9.71 7.70 8.95
CA GLU A 96 -8.57 8.53 9.37
C GLU A 96 -8.61 9.91 8.70
#